data_AF-A0A1L1PH24-F1
#
_entry.id   AF-A0A1L1PH24-F1
#
_cell.length_a   1.000
_cell.length_b   1.000
_cell.length_c   1.000
_cell.angle_alpha   90.00
_cell.angle_beta   90.00
_cell.angle_gamma   90.00
#
_symmetry.space_group_name_H-M   'P 1'
#
loop_
_entity.id
_entity.type
_entity.pdbx_description
1 polymer ?
#
loop_
_entity_poly.entity_id
_entity_poly.type
_entity_poly.pdbx_seq_one_letter_code
_entity_poly.pdbx_strand_id
1 'polypeptide(L)'
;MPVAGHAAVPEATRPDRRALSWWRALCILAGANIGLWLIAWYVGSGASAYANWHLALSGVYVMVCAYRSVLPRIDLERRVLVDSPLSSIMLGRTAATVAEICFAVQLGLSVHQLAAKAGLPTVQLAAWGIPMFMTLAQAFCWHSVLTLNHITQAVESLLWAAGFSMTGVLLAVVAGHSSGWVQAAAITGLVGSLGFVTYALTVDAPMYLRRYRVCRAQGQCYLDLTSGARDAMLRRVPSRQWAAWKEDALWLTPYFSLGAWFSIGMAWAASS
;
A
#
# COMPACT_ATOMS: atom_id res chain seq x y z
N MET A 1 31.54 -51.53 13.51
CA MET A 1 31.51 -50.16 12.95
C MET A 1 30.09 -49.87 12.50
N PRO A 2 29.28 -49.08 13.24
CA PRO A 2 27.95 -48.69 12.79
C PRO A 2 28.04 -47.42 11.94
N VAL A 3 27.33 -47.44 10.82
CA VAL A 3 27.17 -46.35 9.85
C VAL A 3 26.41 -45.20 10.50
N ALA A 4 26.97 -44.00 10.44
CA ALA A 4 26.34 -42.77 10.93
C ALA A 4 25.06 -42.47 10.12
N GLY A 5 23.92 -42.52 10.82
CA GLY A 5 22.63 -42.09 10.30
C GLY A 5 22.69 -40.61 9.91
N HIS A 6 22.30 -40.32 8.68
CA HIS A 6 21.97 -38.96 8.26
C HIS A 6 20.78 -38.50 9.09
N ALA A 7 21.03 -37.64 10.08
CA ALA A 7 19.97 -36.93 10.78
C ALA A 7 19.17 -36.12 9.76
N ALA A 8 17.92 -36.52 9.52
CA ALA A 8 16.99 -35.77 8.71
C ALA A 8 16.82 -34.38 9.35
N VAL A 9 17.28 -33.35 8.65
CA VAL A 9 17.01 -31.95 9.02
C VAL A 9 15.47 -31.79 9.07
N PRO A 10 14.90 -31.25 10.16
CA PRO A 10 13.46 -31.15 10.32
C PRO A 10 12.82 -30.39 9.14
N GLU A 11 11.71 -30.93 8.66
CA GLU A 11 10.95 -30.52 7.47
C GLU A 11 10.55 -29.04 7.46
N ALA A 12 10.57 -28.38 8.63
CA ALA A 12 10.28 -26.96 8.85
C ALA A 12 11.31 -25.97 8.26
N THR A 13 12.45 -26.44 7.75
CA THR A 13 13.56 -25.58 7.27
C THR A 13 13.58 -25.37 5.75
N ARG A 14 12.82 -26.16 4.97
CA ARG A 14 12.81 -25.99 3.52
C ARG A 14 11.94 -24.79 3.11
N PRO A 15 12.41 -23.94 2.19
CA PRO A 15 11.58 -22.87 1.65
C PRO A 15 10.34 -23.44 0.97
N ASP A 16 9.17 -22.89 1.28
CA ASP A 16 7.94 -23.25 0.60
C ASP A 16 7.99 -22.76 -0.86
N ARG A 17 7.81 -23.69 -1.81
CA ARG A 17 7.77 -23.38 -3.24
C ARG A 17 6.74 -22.30 -3.56
N ARG A 18 5.59 -22.29 -2.87
CA ARG A 18 4.53 -21.28 -3.08
C ARG A 18 4.99 -19.89 -2.68
N ALA A 19 5.67 -19.75 -1.53
CA ALA A 19 6.21 -18.48 -1.08
C ALA A 19 7.28 -17.94 -2.05
N LEU A 20 8.16 -18.82 -2.54
CA LEU A 20 9.17 -18.44 -3.54
C LEU A 20 8.57 -18.07 -4.89
N SER A 21 7.56 -18.79 -5.38
CA SER A 21 6.87 -18.46 -6.62
C SER A 21 6.13 -17.13 -6.52
N TRP A 22 5.45 -16.86 -5.40
CA TRP A 22 4.83 -15.57 -5.12
C TRP A 22 5.86 -14.43 -5.10
N TRP A 23 7.00 -14.63 -4.43
CA TRP A 23 8.07 -13.63 -4.41
C TRP A 23 8.64 -13.34 -5.80
N ARG A 24 8.86 -14.38 -6.62
CA ARG A 24 9.28 -14.19 -8.02
C ARG A 24 8.25 -13.40 -8.81
N ALA A 25 6.96 -13.67 -8.61
CA ALA A 25 5.89 -12.90 -9.25
C ALA A 25 5.92 -11.42 -8.83
N LEU A 26 6.15 -11.12 -7.55
CA LEU A 26 6.34 -9.74 -7.09
C LEU A 26 7.56 -9.06 -7.75
N CYS A 27 8.68 -9.76 -7.90
CA CYS A 27 9.86 -9.21 -8.56
C CYS A 27 9.61 -8.94 -10.06
N ILE A 28 8.91 -9.82 -10.76
CA ILE A 28 8.52 -9.61 -12.16
C ILE A 28 7.59 -8.40 -12.28
N LEU A 29 6.60 -8.32 -11.39
CA LEU A 29 5.67 -7.20 -11.31
C LEU A 29 6.39 -5.87 -11.05
N ALA A 30 7.40 -5.86 -10.18
CA ALA A 30 8.22 -4.69 -9.94
C ALA A 30 8.93 -4.21 -11.22
N GLY A 31 9.55 -5.12 -11.98
CA GLY A 31 10.16 -4.81 -13.26
C GLY A 31 9.16 -4.27 -14.28
N ALA A 32 7.97 -4.88 -14.36
CA ALA A 32 6.90 -4.41 -15.24
C ALA A 32 6.42 -3.00 -14.86
N ASN A 33 6.20 -2.73 -13.57
CA ASN A 33 5.76 -1.41 -13.11
C ASN A 33 6.80 -0.31 -13.39
N ILE A 34 8.08 -0.60 -13.17
CA ILE A 34 9.17 0.34 -13.53
C ILE A 34 9.16 0.60 -15.04
N GLY A 35 9.04 -0.45 -15.86
CA GLY A 35 8.95 -0.31 -17.31
C GLY A 35 7.76 0.56 -17.74
N LEU A 36 6.57 0.30 -17.21
CA LEU A 36 5.37 1.09 -17.50
C LEU A 36 5.50 2.56 -17.07
N TRP A 37 6.11 2.82 -15.91
CA TRP A 37 6.36 4.18 -15.44
C TRP A 37 7.40 4.89 -16.31
N LEU A 38 8.46 4.22 -16.75
CA LEU A 38 9.46 4.79 -17.66
C LEU A 38 8.85 5.17 -19.01
N ILE A 39 7.91 4.36 -19.53
CA ILE A 39 7.15 4.70 -20.74
C ILE A 39 6.29 5.94 -20.49
N ALA A 40 5.57 6.00 -19.36
CA ALA A 40 4.76 7.15 -18.97
C ALA A 40 5.60 8.44 -18.88
N TRP A 41 6.78 8.33 -18.28
CA TRP A 41 7.72 9.43 -18.16
C TRP A 41 8.26 9.88 -19.52
N TYR A 42 8.66 8.94 -20.38
CA TYR A 42 9.16 9.26 -21.71
C TYR A 42 8.11 9.98 -22.58
N VAL A 43 6.85 9.56 -22.52
CA VAL A 43 5.77 10.13 -23.33
C VAL A 43 5.21 11.44 -22.73
N GLY A 44 5.09 11.52 -21.41
CA GLY A 44 4.41 12.62 -20.72
C GLY A 44 5.32 13.72 -20.16
N SER A 45 6.64 13.50 -20.12
CA SER A 45 7.57 14.50 -19.55
C SER A 45 7.53 15.82 -20.32
N GLY A 46 7.37 16.92 -19.58
CA GLY A 46 7.34 18.27 -20.17
C GLY A 46 5.97 18.72 -20.70
N ALA A 47 4.92 17.89 -20.60
CA ALA A 47 3.57 18.26 -21.08
C ALA A 47 2.94 19.42 -20.28
N SER A 48 2.97 19.35 -18.95
CA SER A 48 2.53 20.43 -18.06
C SER A 48 3.08 20.27 -16.65
N ALA A 49 3.03 21.33 -15.84
CA ALA A 49 3.41 21.25 -14.42
C ALA A 49 2.56 20.20 -13.66
N TYR A 50 1.26 20.12 -13.97
CA TYR A 50 0.34 19.14 -13.40
C TYR A 50 0.75 17.69 -13.75
N ALA A 51 1.04 17.44 -15.02
CA ALA A 51 1.51 16.13 -15.51
C ALA A 51 2.84 15.73 -14.84
N ASN A 52 3.79 16.66 -14.77
CA ASN A 52 5.10 16.43 -14.15
C ASN A 52 4.98 16.08 -12.66
N TRP A 53 4.07 16.71 -11.93
CA TRP A 53 3.79 16.35 -10.54
C TRP A 53 3.24 14.93 -10.41
N HIS A 54 2.27 14.55 -11.24
CA HIS A 54 1.75 13.18 -11.23
C HIS A 54 2.82 12.15 -11.58
N LEU A 55 3.67 12.42 -12.58
CA LEU A 55 4.78 11.53 -12.95
C LEU A 55 5.78 11.37 -11.79
N ALA A 56 6.16 12.45 -11.11
CA ALA A 56 7.09 12.42 -9.98
C ALA A 56 6.50 11.64 -8.79
N LEU A 57 5.26 11.96 -8.39
CA LEU A 57 4.57 11.28 -7.29
C LEU A 57 4.36 9.79 -7.59
N SER A 58 4.01 9.46 -8.84
CA SER A 58 3.88 8.07 -9.29
C SER A 58 5.21 7.34 -9.27
N GLY A 59 6.29 8.01 -9.68
CA GLY A 59 7.64 7.43 -9.67
C GLY A 59 8.08 7.02 -8.27
N VAL A 60 7.85 7.88 -7.27
CA VAL A 60 8.12 7.55 -5.87
C VAL A 60 7.33 6.31 -5.45
N TYR A 61 6.03 6.26 -5.75
CA TYR A 61 5.19 5.11 -5.41
C TYR A 61 5.69 3.81 -6.06
N VAL A 62 5.96 3.84 -7.37
CA VAL A 62 6.43 2.68 -8.15
C VAL A 62 7.78 2.17 -7.64
N MET A 63 8.73 3.06 -7.37
CA MET A 63 10.06 2.67 -6.87
C MET A 63 9.97 2.05 -5.46
N VAL A 64 9.10 2.56 -4.60
CA VAL A 64 8.86 1.95 -3.28
C VAL A 64 8.17 0.60 -3.39
N CYS A 65 7.16 0.46 -4.27
CA CYS A 65 6.54 -0.83 -4.56
C CYS A 65 7.57 -1.84 -5.08
N ALA A 66 8.49 -1.42 -5.95
CA ALA A 66 9.57 -2.28 -6.45
C ALA A 66 10.51 -2.72 -5.31
N TYR A 67 10.98 -1.78 -4.49
CA TYR A 67 11.79 -2.09 -3.31
C TYR A 67 11.11 -3.08 -2.36
N ARG A 68 9.82 -2.86 -2.04
CA ARG A 68 9.04 -3.74 -1.16
C ARG A 68 8.64 -5.07 -1.82
N SER A 69 8.63 -5.15 -3.15
CA SER A 69 8.44 -6.40 -3.90
C SER A 69 9.68 -7.30 -3.87
N VAL A 70 10.87 -6.68 -3.95
CA VAL A 70 12.16 -7.39 -3.83
C VAL A 70 12.40 -7.83 -2.39
N LEU A 71 12.02 -7.00 -1.42
CA LEU A 71 12.21 -7.27 0.01
C LEU A 71 10.86 -7.23 0.76
N PRO A 72 9.97 -8.21 0.53
CA PRO A 72 8.65 -8.23 1.16
C PRO A 72 8.75 -8.47 2.66
N ARG A 73 7.82 -7.86 3.39
CA ARG A 73 7.78 -7.85 4.86
C ARG A 73 6.36 -7.69 5.38
N ILE A 74 6.16 -8.13 6.61
CA ILE A 74 4.95 -7.90 7.39
C ILE A 74 5.36 -7.10 8.62
N ASP A 75 4.80 -5.90 8.73
CA ASP A 75 5.33 -4.86 9.61
C ASP A 75 5.15 -5.23 11.09
N LEU A 76 3.96 -5.66 11.53
CA LEU A 76 3.68 -5.93 12.95
C LEU A 76 4.39 -7.20 13.43
N GLU A 77 4.36 -8.26 12.66
CA GLU A 77 4.98 -9.54 13.03
C GLU A 77 6.51 -9.54 12.82
N ARG A 78 7.08 -8.42 12.33
CA ARG A 78 8.50 -8.26 11.96
C ARG A 78 8.99 -9.32 10.97
N ARG A 79 8.08 -9.90 10.19
CA ARG A 79 8.41 -11.02 9.29
C ARG A 79 9.04 -10.47 8.03
N VAL A 80 10.13 -11.10 7.62
CA VAL A 80 10.85 -10.74 6.39
C VAL A 80 11.12 -11.99 5.56
N LEU A 81 11.13 -11.87 4.23
CA LEU A 81 11.46 -13.00 3.37
C LEU A 81 12.97 -13.16 3.19
N VAL A 82 13.67 -12.03 3.13
CA VAL A 82 15.13 -11.91 3.01
C VAL A 82 15.62 -11.18 4.25
N ASP A 83 16.54 -11.78 5.00
CA ASP A 83 17.16 -11.11 6.15
C ASP A 83 18.32 -10.24 5.67
N SER A 84 18.11 -8.92 5.75
CA SER A 84 19.07 -7.89 5.36
C SER A 84 18.76 -6.62 6.16
N PRO A 85 19.73 -5.72 6.42
CA PRO A 85 19.44 -4.41 6.99
C PRO A 85 18.40 -3.62 6.20
N LEU A 86 18.36 -3.78 4.87
CA LEU A 86 17.34 -3.20 3.99
C LEU A 86 15.95 -3.82 4.22
N SER A 87 15.86 -4.95 4.90
CA SER A 87 14.60 -5.56 5.32
C SER A 87 14.08 -5.03 6.66
N SER A 88 14.72 -4.00 7.22
CA SER A 88 14.25 -3.27 8.40
C SER A 88 12.77 -2.85 8.27
N ILE A 89 11.99 -3.06 9.32
CA ILE A 89 10.58 -2.64 9.34
C ILE A 89 10.51 -1.11 9.37
N MET A 90 11.39 -0.46 10.13
CA MET A 90 11.52 1.00 10.15
C MET A 90 11.70 1.56 8.72
N LEU A 91 12.72 1.08 7.99
CA LEU A 91 13.00 1.56 6.64
C LEU A 91 11.86 1.24 5.66
N GLY A 92 11.30 0.02 5.75
CA GLY A 92 10.17 -0.41 4.92
C GLY A 92 8.91 0.43 5.14
N ARG A 93 8.64 0.79 6.40
CA ARG A 93 7.48 1.60 6.78
C ARG A 93 7.67 3.06 6.39
N THR A 94 8.86 3.64 6.59
CA THR A 94 9.18 4.99 6.12
C THR A 94 9.01 5.11 4.61
N ALA A 95 9.56 4.17 3.84
CA ALA A 95 9.41 4.16 2.39
C ALA A 95 7.94 4.10 1.98
N ALA A 96 7.15 3.21 2.60
CA ALA A 96 5.73 3.09 2.28
C ALA A 96 4.90 4.29 2.73
N THR A 97 5.21 4.94 3.85
CA THR A 97 4.56 6.19 4.26
C THR A 97 4.79 7.29 3.22
N VAL A 98 6.01 7.45 2.72
CA VAL A 98 6.30 8.42 1.65
C VAL A 98 5.50 8.09 0.40
N ALA A 99 5.51 6.84 -0.05
CA ALA A 99 4.76 6.39 -1.21
C ALA A 99 3.24 6.64 -1.04
N GLU A 100 2.67 6.23 0.09
CA GLU A 100 1.24 6.36 0.38
C GLU A 100 0.80 7.82 0.43
N ILE A 101 1.62 8.73 0.97
CA ILE A 101 1.36 10.17 0.90
C ILE A 101 1.43 10.66 -0.55
N CYS A 102 2.42 10.24 -1.35
CA CYS A 102 2.49 10.59 -2.77
C CYS A 102 1.26 10.10 -3.55
N PHE A 103 0.77 8.91 -3.26
CA PHE A 103 -0.45 8.36 -3.87
C PHE A 103 -1.70 9.14 -3.43
N ALA A 104 -1.79 9.48 -2.14
CA ALA A 104 -2.89 10.25 -1.60
C ALA A 104 -2.97 11.67 -2.22
N VAL A 105 -1.82 12.31 -2.40
CA VAL A 105 -1.73 13.61 -3.08
C VAL A 105 -2.13 13.48 -4.55
N GLN A 106 -1.72 12.41 -5.26
CA GLN A 106 -2.19 12.16 -6.63
C GLN A 106 -3.71 12.04 -6.71
N LEU A 107 -4.34 11.27 -5.81
CA LEU A 107 -5.80 11.16 -5.77
C LEU A 107 -6.46 12.52 -5.54
N GLY A 108 -5.97 13.30 -4.57
CA GLY A 108 -6.47 14.66 -4.31
C GLY A 108 -6.35 15.57 -5.53
N LEU A 109 -5.18 15.58 -6.18
CA LEU A 109 -4.92 16.37 -7.40
C LEU A 109 -5.81 15.94 -8.58
N SER A 110 -6.06 14.64 -8.75
CA SER A 110 -6.96 14.14 -9.80
C SER A 110 -8.40 14.59 -9.57
N VAL A 111 -8.94 14.41 -8.36
CA VAL A 111 -10.31 14.86 -8.03
C VAL A 111 -10.41 16.39 -8.16
N HIS A 112 -9.41 17.13 -7.66
CA HIS A 112 -9.34 18.58 -7.79
C HIS A 112 -9.41 19.02 -9.26
N GLN A 113 -8.59 18.43 -10.13
CA GLN A 113 -8.56 18.80 -11.54
C GLN A 113 -9.87 18.44 -12.28
N LEU A 114 -10.45 17.27 -11.99
CA LEU A 114 -11.73 16.88 -12.58
C LEU A 114 -12.86 17.82 -12.13
N ALA A 115 -12.88 18.20 -10.85
CA ALA A 115 -13.83 19.16 -10.32
C ALA A 115 -13.65 20.57 -10.91
N ALA A 116 -12.40 20.98 -11.21
CA ALA A 116 -12.12 22.22 -11.91
C ALA A 116 -12.70 22.21 -13.33
N LYS A 117 -12.50 21.12 -14.07
CA LYS A 117 -13.07 20.98 -15.42
C LYS A 117 -14.60 20.88 -15.42
N ALA A 118 -15.20 20.41 -14.34
CA ALA A 118 -16.65 20.38 -14.15
C ALA A 118 -17.23 21.70 -13.59
N GLY A 119 -16.41 22.71 -13.29
CA GLY A 119 -16.87 24.00 -12.74
C GLY A 119 -17.38 23.92 -11.30
N LEU A 120 -16.86 22.99 -10.48
CA LEU A 120 -17.33 22.71 -9.11
C LEU A 120 -16.31 23.18 -8.05
N PRO A 121 -16.28 24.46 -7.65
CA PRO A 121 -15.26 25.00 -6.73
C PRO A 121 -15.31 24.38 -5.33
N THR A 122 -16.50 24.07 -4.80
CA THR A 122 -16.65 23.40 -3.50
C THR A 122 -16.04 22.00 -3.51
N VAL A 123 -16.21 21.26 -4.61
CA VAL A 123 -15.64 19.92 -4.78
C VAL A 123 -14.12 19.98 -4.94
N GLN A 124 -13.61 21.00 -5.64
CA GLN A 124 -12.17 21.26 -5.72
C GLN A 124 -11.55 21.47 -4.34
N LEU A 125 -12.14 22.34 -3.51
CA LEU A 125 -11.66 22.57 -2.15
C LEU A 125 -11.74 21.29 -1.30
N ALA A 126 -12.87 20.57 -1.39
CA ALA A 126 -13.07 19.33 -0.65
C ALA A 126 -12.06 18.23 -1.05
N ALA A 127 -11.56 18.21 -2.28
CA ALA A 127 -10.58 17.21 -2.74
C ALA A 127 -9.31 17.14 -1.87
N TRP A 128 -8.93 18.25 -1.23
CA TRP A 128 -7.79 18.28 -0.29
C TRP A 128 -8.03 17.52 1.01
N GLY A 129 -9.27 17.18 1.35
CA GLY A 129 -9.57 16.27 2.45
C GLY A 129 -9.04 14.85 2.24
N ILE A 130 -8.93 14.40 0.98
CA ILE A 130 -8.45 13.06 0.62
C ILE A 130 -7.03 12.81 1.14
N PRO A 131 -6.01 13.62 0.78
CA PRO A 131 -4.67 13.45 1.33
C PRO A 131 -4.60 13.66 2.84
N MET A 132 -5.46 14.47 3.45
CA MET A 132 -5.49 14.61 4.91
C MET A 132 -5.86 13.30 5.61
N PHE A 133 -6.95 12.63 5.19
CA PHE A 133 -7.35 11.35 5.78
C PHE A 133 -6.25 10.30 5.67
N MET A 134 -5.64 10.17 4.49
CA MET A 134 -4.61 9.17 4.23
C MET A 134 -3.29 9.47 4.95
N THR A 135 -2.94 10.75 5.11
CA THR A 135 -1.78 11.17 5.91
C THR A 135 -2.01 10.91 7.40
N LEU A 136 -3.22 11.20 7.92
CA LEU A 136 -3.57 10.88 9.29
C LEU A 136 -3.52 9.36 9.55
N ALA A 137 -3.95 8.55 8.57
CA ALA A 137 -3.86 7.10 8.62
C ALA A 137 -2.41 6.62 8.88
N GLN A 138 -1.40 7.31 8.34
CA GLN A 138 0.01 7.00 8.57
C GLN A 138 0.42 7.12 10.03
N ALA A 139 -0.13 8.08 10.78
CA ALA A 139 0.17 8.21 12.21
C ALA A 139 -0.29 6.98 13.00
N PHE A 140 -1.47 6.44 12.66
CA PHE A 140 -1.99 5.20 13.23
C PHE A 140 -1.21 3.97 12.76
N CYS A 141 -0.75 3.96 11.51
CA CYS A 141 0.18 2.94 11.02
C CYS A 141 1.48 2.93 11.83
N TRP A 142 2.10 4.09 12.04
CA TRP A 142 3.32 4.19 12.84
C TRP A 142 3.09 3.77 14.28
N HIS A 143 1.98 4.21 14.88
CA HIS A 143 1.61 3.76 16.21
C HIS A 143 1.48 2.23 16.29
N SER A 144 0.80 1.59 15.32
CA SER A 144 0.63 0.13 15.28
C SER A 144 1.98 -0.59 15.14
N VAL A 145 2.84 -0.11 14.24
CA VAL A 145 4.17 -0.68 14.00
C VAL A 145 5.01 -0.57 15.25
N LEU A 146 5.08 0.59 15.91
CA LEU A 146 5.93 0.81 17.06
C LEU A 146 5.44 0.05 18.30
N THR A 147 4.13 0.00 18.53
CA THR A 147 3.56 -0.62 19.74
C THR A 147 3.21 -2.09 19.59
N LEU A 148 3.28 -2.64 18.37
CA LEU A 148 2.76 -3.96 17.99
C LEU A 148 1.24 -4.10 18.18
N ASN A 149 0.51 -2.99 18.13
CA ASN A 149 -0.91 -2.96 18.41
C ASN A 149 -1.76 -3.01 17.14
N HIS A 150 -2.38 -4.17 16.87
CA HIS A 150 -3.23 -4.38 15.69
C HIS A 150 -4.50 -3.50 15.69
N ILE A 151 -4.99 -2.99 16.82
CA ILE A 151 -6.21 -2.15 16.81
C ILE A 151 -5.99 -0.84 16.06
N THR A 152 -4.80 -0.23 16.22
CA THR A 152 -4.47 1.01 15.52
C THR A 152 -4.27 0.80 14.02
N GLN A 153 -3.93 -0.42 13.60
CA GLN A 153 -3.94 -0.77 12.19
C GLN A 153 -5.37 -0.90 11.62
N ALA A 154 -6.33 -1.40 12.42
CA ALA A 154 -7.74 -1.36 12.02
C ALA A 154 -8.25 0.08 11.87
N VAL A 155 -7.85 0.99 12.76
CA VAL A 155 -8.20 2.43 12.65
C VAL A 155 -7.58 3.06 11.40
N GLU A 156 -6.33 2.73 11.07
CA GLU A 156 -5.66 3.16 9.84
C GLU A 156 -6.44 2.70 8.59
N SER A 157 -6.81 1.43 8.53
CA SER A 157 -7.63 0.87 7.43
C SER A 157 -8.98 1.60 7.30
N LEU A 158 -9.63 1.95 8.42
CA LEU A 158 -10.88 2.73 8.41
C LEU A 158 -10.68 4.17 7.96
N LEU A 159 -9.55 4.81 8.26
CA LEU A 159 -9.22 6.15 7.75
C LEU A 159 -9.00 6.14 6.24
N TRP A 160 -8.36 5.09 5.71
CA TRP A 160 -8.29 4.87 4.26
C TRP A 160 -9.68 4.68 3.65
N ALA A 161 -10.54 3.85 4.26
CA ALA A 161 -11.91 3.66 3.80
C ALA A 161 -12.71 4.99 3.81
N ALA A 162 -12.53 5.83 4.82
CA ALA A 162 -13.15 7.15 4.89
C ALA A 162 -12.64 8.08 3.77
N GLY A 163 -11.33 8.13 3.54
CA GLY A 163 -10.73 8.90 2.45
C GLY A 163 -11.20 8.46 1.06
N PHE A 164 -11.31 7.16 0.81
CA PHE A 164 -11.85 6.64 -0.45
C PHE A 164 -13.37 6.81 -0.55
N SER A 165 -14.12 6.74 0.55
CA SER A 165 -15.56 7.06 0.54
C SER A 165 -15.79 8.52 0.14
N MET A 166 -15.00 9.45 0.70
CA MET A 166 -15.00 10.85 0.31
C MET A 166 -14.66 11.01 -1.18
N THR A 167 -13.60 10.34 -1.64
CA THR A 167 -13.20 10.31 -3.06
C THR A 167 -14.37 9.88 -3.95
N GLY A 168 -15.05 8.79 -3.60
CA GLY A 168 -16.22 8.29 -4.32
C GLY A 168 -17.36 9.31 -4.36
N VAL A 169 -17.73 9.91 -3.22
CA VAL A 169 -18.79 10.94 -3.16
C VAL A 169 -18.46 12.13 -4.05
N LEU A 170 -17.23 12.67 -3.96
CA LEU A 170 -16.81 13.81 -4.78
C LEU A 170 -16.85 13.46 -6.28
N LEU A 171 -16.36 12.28 -6.66
CA LEU A 171 -16.39 11.84 -8.06
C LEU A 171 -17.81 11.55 -8.57
N ALA A 172 -18.73 11.09 -7.72
CA ALA A 172 -20.14 10.95 -8.07
C ALA A 172 -20.78 12.31 -8.38
N VAL A 173 -20.45 13.34 -7.59
CA VAL A 173 -20.90 14.72 -7.87
C VAL A 173 -20.32 15.22 -9.19
N VAL A 174 -19.01 15.02 -9.43
CA VAL A 174 -18.37 15.38 -10.71
C VAL A 174 -19.03 14.66 -11.89
N ALA A 175 -19.27 13.35 -11.78
CA ALA A 175 -19.90 12.57 -12.84
C ALA A 175 -21.33 13.03 -13.17
N GLY A 176 -22.08 13.53 -12.18
CA GLY A 176 -23.43 14.07 -12.37
C GLY A 176 -23.46 15.45 -13.04
N HIS A 177 -22.37 16.22 -13.01
CA HIS A 177 -22.29 17.59 -13.55
C HIS A 177 -21.33 17.73 -14.73
N SER A 178 -20.81 16.62 -15.25
CA SER A 178 -19.88 16.61 -16.38
C SER A 178 -20.32 15.62 -17.45
N SER A 179 -19.71 15.72 -18.63
CA SER A 179 -19.96 14.84 -19.77
C SER A 179 -18.64 14.45 -20.45
N GLY A 180 -18.70 13.47 -21.35
CA GLY A 180 -17.54 13.01 -22.10
C GLY A 180 -16.47 12.36 -21.22
N TRP A 181 -15.20 12.68 -21.49
CA TRP A 181 -14.08 12.02 -20.83
C TRP A 181 -13.97 12.34 -19.33
N VAL A 182 -14.40 13.53 -18.89
CA VAL A 182 -14.38 13.92 -17.46
C VAL A 182 -15.34 13.04 -16.67
N GLN A 183 -16.54 12.82 -17.20
CA GLN A 183 -17.53 11.93 -16.59
C GLN A 183 -17.04 10.49 -16.57
N ALA A 184 -16.46 10.00 -17.67
CA ALA A 184 -15.90 8.65 -17.73
C ALA A 184 -14.79 8.44 -16.68
N ALA A 185 -13.84 9.38 -16.58
CA ALA A 185 -12.78 9.33 -15.57
C ALA A 185 -13.34 9.36 -14.14
N ALA A 186 -14.38 10.18 -13.90
CA ALA A 186 -15.03 10.25 -12.60
C ALA A 186 -15.74 8.96 -12.22
N ILE A 187 -16.46 8.33 -13.16
CA ILE A 187 -17.12 7.03 -12.95
C ILE A 187 -16.08 5.93 -12.69
N THR A 188 -14.98 5.89 -13.45
CA THR A 188 -13.89 4.92 -13.23
C THR A 188 -13.31 5.07 -11.82
N GLY A 189 -13.00 6.30 -11.40
CA GLY A 189 -12.49 6.55 -10.06
C GLY A 189 -13.50 6.24 -8.94
N LEU A 190 -14.79 6.48 -9.16
CA LEU A 190 -15.87 6.10 -8.25
C LEU A 190 -15.92 4.59 -8.07
N VAL A 191 -15.93 3.82 -9.15
CA VAL A 191 -15.95 2.34 -9.10
C VAL A 191 -14.71 1.81 -8.38
N GLY A 192 -13.52 2.36 -8.66
CA GLY A 192 -12.30 1.99 -7.96
C GLY A 192 -12.37 2.29 -6.46
N SER A 193 -12.92 3.45 -6.08
CA SER A 193 -13.10 3.84 -4.68
C SER A 193 -14.05 2.91 -3.94
N LEU A 194 -15.20 2.55 -4.55
CA LEU A 194 -16.15 1.60 -3.98
C LEU A 194 -15.53 0.20 -3.80
N GLY A 195 -14.72 -0.24 -4.78
CA GLY A 195 -13.98 -1.49 -4.68
C GLY A 195 -13.03 -1.51 -3.49
N PHE A 196 -12.25 -0.43 -3.30
CA PHE A 196 -11.34 -0.30 -2.16
C PHE A 196 -12.09 -0.26 -0.82
N VAL A 197 -13.16 0.54 -0.70
CA VAL A 197 -13.96 0.64 0.53
C VAL A 197 -14.54 -0.72 0.90
N THR A 198 -15.07 -1.45 -0.09
CA THR A 198 -15.59 -2.81 0.12
C THR A 198 -14.51 -3.73 0.66
N TYR A 199 -13.31 -3.71 0.05
CA TYR A 199 -12.17 -4.49 0.54
C TYR A 199 -11.78 -4.11 1.98
N ALA A 200 -11.63 -2.81 2.27
CA ALA A 200 -11.20 -2.33 3.58
C ALA A 200 -12.18 -2.75 4.70
N LEU A 201 -13.48 -2.66 4.44
CA LEU A 201 -14.52 -2.96 5.42
C LEU A 201 -14.80 -4.45 5.59
N THR A 202 -14.63 -5.26 4.55
CA THR A 202 -14.99 -6.69 4.57
C THR A 202 -13.82 -7.63 4.81
N VAL A 203 -12.60 -7.20 4.47
CA VAL A 203 -11.39 -8.02 4.54
C VAL A 203 -10.38 -7.43 5.51
N ASP A 204 -9.94 -6.20 5.26
CA ASP A 204 -8.74 -5.63 5.89
C ASP A 204 -8.96 -5.26 7.37
N ALA A 205 -9.91 -4.36 7.66
CA ALA A 205 -10.22 -3.98 9.04
C ALA A 205 -10.67 -5.20 9.90
N PRO A 206 -11.55 -6.10 9.41
CA PRO A 206 -11.89 -7.33 10.15
C PRO A 206 -10.70 -8.24 10.44
N MET A 207 -9.72 -8.34 9.53
CA MET A 207 -8.50 -9.12 9.76
C MET A 207 -7.71 -8.57 10.95
N TYR A 208 -7.47 -7.25 11.00
CA TYR A 208 -6.74 -6.63 12.11
C TYR A 208 -7.49 -6.71 13.44
N LEU A 209 -8.83 -6.57 13.42
CA LEU A 209 -9.66 -6.78 14.61
C LEU A 209 -9.58 -8.23 15.12
N ARG A 210 -9.55 -9.22 14.23
CA ARG A 210 -9.35 -10.63 14.59
C ARG A 210 -7.97 -10.83 15.22
N ARG A 211 -6.91 -10.33 14.59
CA ARG A 211 -5.53 -10.41 15.13
C ARG A 211 -5.43 -9.77 16.50
N TYR A 212 -6.00 -8.57 16.68
CA TYR A 212 -6.06 -7.90 17.98
C TYR A 212 -6.71 -8.75 19.08
N ARG A 213 -7.86 -9.37 18.80
CA ARG A 213 -8.57 -10.23 19.77
C ARG A 213 -7.73 -11.46 20.15
N VAL A 214 -7.12 -12.12 19.17
CA VAL A 214 -6.25 -13.29 19.40
C VAL A 214 -5.02 -12.92 20.22
N CYS A 215 -4.32 -11.86 19.83
CA CYS A 215 -3.14 -11.36 20.53
C CYS A 215 -3.46 -10.96 21.97
N ARG A 216 -4.59 -10.27 22.20
CA ARG A 216 -5.09 -9.96 23.55
C ARG A 216 -5.36 -11.22 24.37
N ALA A 217 -6.01 -12.23 23.81
CA ALA A 217 -6.29 -13.49 24.50
C ALA A 217 -5.01 -14.26 24.86
N GLN A 218 -3.95 -14.11 24.07
CA GLN A 218 -2.62 -14.70 24.31
C GLN A 218 -1.74 -13.87 25.26
N GLY A 219 -2.24 -12.76 25.81
CA GLY A 219 -1.50 -11.92 26.74
C GLY A 219 -0.38 -11.11 26.09
N GLN A 220 -0.55 -10.70 24.82
CA GLN A 220 0.49 -9.97 24.08
C GLN A 220 0.97 -8.72 24.82
N CYS A 221 2.28 -8.63 25.01
CA CYS A 221 2.95 -7.45 25.52
C CYS A 221 3.11 -6.40 24.42
N TYR A 222 2.57 -5.21 24.66
CA TYR A 222 2.80 -4.06 23.80
C TYR A 222 4.14 -3.43 24.13
N LEU A 223 4.77 -2.82 23.12
CA LEU A 223 6.00 -2.06 23.31
C LEU A 223 5.68 -0.59 23.57
N ASP A 224 6.49 0.05 24.41
CA ASP A 224 6.57 1.51 24.40
C ASP A 224 7.17 1.99 23.07
N LEU A 225 6.98 3.28 22.74
CA LEU A 225 7.41 3.84 21.46
C LEU A 225 8.92 3.72 21.22
N THR A 226 9.75 3.87 22.27
CA THR A 226 11.21 3.87 22.13
C THR A 226 11.75 2.46 21.90
N SER A 227 11.28 1.49 22.71
CA SER A 227 11.58 0.08 22.51
C SER A 227 11.04 -0.41 21.17
N GLY A 228 9.84 0.05 20.80
CA GLY A 228 9.21 -0.19 19.50
C GLY A 228 10.04 0.28 18.31
N ALA A 229 10.63 1.47 18.39
CA ALA A 229 11.47 2.01 17.33
C ALA A 229 12.75 1.19 17.15
N ARG A 230 13.41 0.85 18.27
CA ARG A 230 14.59 -0.03 18.26
C ARG A 230 14.24 -1.43 17.73
N ASP A 231 13.10 -1.97 18.14
CA ASP A 231 12.57 -3.26 17.69
C ASP A 231 12.32 -3.25 16.18
N ALA A 232 11.61 -2.26 15.66
CA ALA A 232 11.33 -2.11 14.23
C ALA A 232 12.60 -1.90 13.38
N MET A 233 13.66 -1.34 13.96
CA MET A 233 14.94 -1.14 13.28
C MET A 233 15.77 -2.43 13.22
N LEU A 234 15.79 -3.21 14.31
CA LEU A 234 16.74 -4.30 14.49
C LEU A 234 16.12 -5.68 14.30
N ARG A 235 14.92 -5.92 14.85
CA ARG A 235 14.31 -7.25 14.85
C ARG A 235 13.75 -7.58 13.47
N ARG A 236 14.21 -8.71 12.93
CA ARG A 236 13.72 -9.31 11.69
C ARG A 236 13.55 -10.80 11.92
N VAL A 237 12.37 -11.31 11.60
CA VAL A 237 12.04 -12.73 11.75
C VAL A 237 11.93 -13.34 10.36
N PRO A 238 13.02 -13.95 9.83
CA PRO A 238 12.99 -14.53 8.50
C PRO A 238 11.99 -15.68 8.42
N SER A 239 11.11 -15.66 7.42
CA SER A 239 10.15 -16.74 7.17
C SER A 239 9.99 -16.97 5.67
N ARG A 240 10.20 -18.22 5.23
CA ARG A 240 9.96 -18.67 3.85
C ARG A 240 8.80 -19.67 3.76
N GLN A 241 7.91 -19.64 4.75
CA GLN A 241 6.75 -20.54 4.85
C GLN A 241 5.49 -19.83 4.36
N TRP A 242 4.78 -20.38 3.37
CA TRP A 242 3.61 -19.72 2.77
C TRP A 242 2.51 -19.42 3.77
N ALA A 243 2.31 -20.29 4.78
CA ALA A 243 1.33 -20.07 5.84
C ALA A 243 1.52 -18.73 6.57
N ALA A 244 2.76 -18.25 6.70
CA ALA A 244 3.06 -16.97 7.33
C ALA A 244 2.79 -15.75 6.44
N TRP A 245 2.64 -15.95 5.12
CA TRP A 245 2.46 -14.88 4.14
C TRP A 245 1.07 -14.84 3.51
N LYS A 246 0.33 -15.95 3.54
CA LYS A 246 -0.92 -16.12 2.78
C LYS A 246 -1.95 -15.01 3.04
N GLU A 247 -2.13 -14.60 4.29
CA GLU A 247 -3.08 -13.53 4.64
C GLU A 247 -2.59 -12.17 4.09
N ASP A 248 -1.35 -11.78 4.38
CA ASP A 248 -0.81 -10.48 3.98
C ASP A 248 -0.51 -10.40 2.47
N ALA A 249 -0.31 -11.52 1.79
CA ALA A 249 -0.17 -11.58 0.34
C ALA A 249 -1.44 -11.09 -0.39
N LEU A 250 -2.61 -11.20 0.24
CA LEU A 250 -3.87 -10.69 -0.29
C LEU A 250 -3.89 -9.16 -0.37
N TRP A 251 -3.16 -8.47 0.51
CA TRP A 251 -2.98 -7.03 0.48
C TRP A 251 -1.75 -6.59 -0.33
N LEU A 252 -0.60 -7.24 -0.08
CA LEU A 252 0.67 -6.88 -0.70
C LEU A 252 0.60 -6.98 -2.23
N THR A 253 -0.05 -8.02 -2.76
CA THR A 253 -0.14 -8.22 -4.21
C THR A 253 -0.89 -7.09 -4.92
N PRO A 254 -2.15 -6.74 -4.55
CA PRO A 254 -2.86 -5.61 -5.18
C PRO A 254 -2.23 -4.25 -4.87
N TYR A 255 -1.62 -4.07 -3.70
CA TYR A 255 -0.87 -2.85 -3.39
C TYR A 255 0.32 -2.66 -4.36
N PHE A 256 1.08 -3.72 -4.63
CA PHE A 256 2.19 -3.67 -5.58
C PHE A 256 1.76 -3.72 -7.06
N SER A 257 0.55 -4.17 -7.39
CA SER A 257 0.02 -4.19 -8.76
C SER A 257 -0.97 -3.08 -9.00
N LEU A 258 -2.24 -3.28 -8.63
CA LEU A 258 -3.34 -2.36 -8.86
C LEU A 258 -3.02 -0.94 -8.35
N GLY A 259 -2.46 -0.81 -7.15
CA GLY A 259 -2.04 0.49 -6.61
C GLY A 259 -1.05 1.21 -7.53
N ALA A 260 -0.02 0.49 -7.99
CA ALA A 260 0.98 1.04 -8.90
C ALA A 260 0.37 1.38 -10.27
N TRP A 261 -0.51 0.53 -10.79
CA TRP A 261 -1.17 0.74 -12.08
C TRP A 261 -2.14 1.92 -12.05
N PHE A 262 -2.91 2.09 -10.97
CA PHE A 262 -3.75 3.27 -10.76
C PHE A 262 -2.89 4.54 -10.67
N SER A 263 -1.77 4.49 -9.93
CA SER A 263 -0.86 5.63 -9.84
C SER A 263 -0.27 6.02 -11.20
N ILE A 264 0.22 5.05 -11.97
CA ILE A 264 0.73 5.27 -13.32
C ILE A 264 -0.39 5.79 -14.23
N GLY A 265 -1.59 5.20 -14.16
CA GLY A 265 -2.75 5.60 -14.95
C GLY A 265 -3.19 7.04 -14.69
N MET A 266 -3.14 7.51 -13.44
CA MET A 266 -3.38 8.93 -13.12
C MET A 266 -2.32 9.84 -13.78
N ALA A 267 -1.06 9.43 -13.83
CA ALA A 267 -0.01 10.20 -14.50
C ALA A 267 -0.18 10.24 -16.03
N TRP A 268 -0.62 9.14 -16.65
CA TRP A 268 -1.00 9.13 -18.06
C TRP A 268 -2.18 10.07 -18.36
N ALA A 269 -3.25 9.97 -17.56
CA ALA A 269 -4.42 10.83 -17.71
C ALA A 269 -4.10 12.31 -17.49
N ALA A 270 -3.12 12.63 -16.64
CA ALA A 270 -2.65 13.99 -16.43
C ALA A 270 -1.81 14.55 -17.58
N SER A 271 -1.20 13.67 -18.38
CA SER A 271 -0.34 14.02 -19.52
C SER A 271 -1.09 14.09 -20.86
N SER A 272 -2.36 13.65 -20.87
CA SER A 272 -3.25 13.64 -22.04
C SER A 272 -4.16 14.88 -22.07
#